data_AF-A0A8S2FD33-F1
#
_entry.id   AF-A0A8S2FD33-F1
#
_cell.length_a   1.000
_cell.length_b   1.000
_cell.length_c   1.000
_cell.angle_alpha   90.00
_cell.angle_beta   90.00
_cell.angle_gamma   90.00
#
_symmetry.space_group_name_H-M   'P 1'
#
loop_
_entity.id
_entity.type
_entity.pdbx_description
1 polymer ?
#
loop_
_entity_poly.entity_id
_entity_poly.type
_entity_poly.pdbx_seq_one_letter_code
_entity_poly.pdbx_strand_id
1 'polypeptide(L)'
;MTSTVKRECVYICPKKNRKCRIHASYSISPYCAEHLLHDPDLNEETKRSLRCPCPLSPSHSVDPSDLKRHLKVCNQRQIILGPFHRLLYNSALKDEVIEDNNDYPDILKEIDDEQLDLLIKKLEYLHDSTVEQSANTYKIHDVIQTELNKEDCGFKTRKHLEQIGSLIGQLDTLNLLNDDTCYVELGAGRGKTSHFLSMCLTEKINIDFVLIERDHQRYKFDSYHREGQQAGPPFIRYRMDIRDLYLPEIPIIKQKQSNIVVLSKHLCGSGTDLALR
;
A
#
# COMPACT_ATOMS: atom_id res chain seq x y z
N MET A 1 -22.39 -37.66 -7.91
CA MET A 1 -21.72 -36.41 -7.51
C MET A 1 -22.02 -35.37 -8.57
N THR A 2 -22.97 -34.48 -8.32
CA THR A 2 -23.41 -33.44 -9.26
C THR A 2 -22.31 -32.40 -9.42
N SER A 3 -21.74 -32.27 -10.61
CA SER A 3 -20.84 -31.16 -10.93
C SER A 3 -21.67 -29.87 -10.97
N THR A 4 -21.56 -29.06 -9.93
CA THR A 4 -22.12 -27.70 -9.93
C THR A 4 -21.41 -26.90 -11.01
N VAL A 5 -22.07 -26.69 -12.14
CA VAL A 5 -21.60 -25.83 -13.23
C VAL A 5 -21.41 -24.42 -12.63
N LYS A 6 -20.17 -24.05 -12.34
CA LYS A 6 -19.80 -22.73 -11.83
C LYS A 6 -19.97 -21.69 -12.94
N ARG A 7 -21.19 -21.18 -13.12
CA ARG A 7 -21.48 -20.12 -14.08
C ARG A 7 -21.07 -18.75 -13.50
N GLU A 8 -20.93 -17.74 -14.36
CA GLU A 8 -20.52 -16.39 -13.97
C GLU A 8 -21.72 -15.50 -13.63
N CYS A 9 -21.53 -14.56 -12.69
CA CYS A 9 -22.54 -13.57 -12.33
C CYS A 9 -23.04 -12.80 -13.55
N VAL A 10 -24.37 -12.62 -13.65
CA VAL A 10 -25.01 -11.98 -14.80
C VAL A 10 -24.90 -10.43 -14.81
N TYR A 11 -24.43 -9.83 -13.72
CA TYR A 11 -24.27 -8.38 -13.59
C TYR A 11 -23.25 -7.81 -14.60
N ILE A 12 -23.62 -6.73 -15.28
CA ILE A 12 -22.76 -5.99 -16.20
C ILE A 12 -22.07 -4.85 -15.45
N CYS A 13 -20.74 -4.87 -15.36
CA CYS A 13 -19.98 -3.80 -14.72
C CYS A 13 -19.94 -2.56 -15.62
N PRO A 14 -20.58 -1.42 -15.26
CA PRO A 14 -20.77 -0.29 -16.18
C PRO A 14 -19.45 0.29 -16.70
N LYS A 15 -18.45 0.48 -15.81
CA LYS A 15 -17.14 1.03 -16.17
C LYS A 15 -16.30 0.14 -17.09
N LYS A 16 -16.56 -1.17 -17.11
CA LYS A 16 -15.73 -2.17 -17.82
C LYS A 16 -16.44 -2.79 -19.02
N ASN A 17 -17.70 -2.44 -19.23
CA ASN A 17 -18.60 -2.96 -20.26
C ASN A 17 -18.53 -4.49 -20.44
N ARG A 18 -18.52 -5.25 -19.33
CA ARG A 18 -18.45 -6.72 -19.33
C ARG A 18 -19.13 -7.34 -18.12
N LYS A 19 -19.51 -8.61 -18.22
CA LYS A 19 -20.02 -9.41 -17.10
C LYS A 19 -19.02 -9.47 -15.94
N CYS A 20 -19.55 -9.52 -14.73
CA CYS A 20 -18.80 -9.80 -13.52
C CYS A 20 -18.19 -11.21 -13.61
N ARG A 21 -16.90 -11.35 -13.32
CA ARG A 21 -16.17 -12.64 -13.34
C ARG A 21 -16.29 -13.45 -12.05
N ILE A 22 -17.03 -12.93 -11.06
CA ILE A 22 -17.25 -13.64 -9.80
C ILE A 22 -18.34 -14.70 -10.05
N HIS A 23 -18.15 -15.88 -9.48
CA HIS A 23 -19.15 -16.94 -9.54
C HIS A 23 -20.47 -16.50 -8.89
N ALA A 24 -21.58 -16.82 -9.54
CA ALA A 24 -22.87 -16.53 -8.94
C ALA A 24 -23.21 -17.49 -7.81
N SER A 25 -24.06 -17.03 -6.90
CA SER A 25 -24.60 -17.80 -5.79
C SER A 25 -25.81 -18.61 -6.25
N TYR A 26 -25.68 -19.46 -7.28
CA TYR A 26 -26.83 -20.07 -8.01
C TYR A 26 -27.83 -20.86 -7.17
N SER A 27 -27.46 -21.29 -5.96
CA SER A 27 -28.43 -21.85 -5.01
C SER A 27 -29.48 -20.83 -4.55
N ILE A 28 -29.24 -19.54 -4.80
CA ILE A 28 -30.01 -18.39 -4.32
C ILE A 28 -30.30 -17.41 -5.47
N SER A 29 -29.30 -17.11 -6.31
CA SER A 29 -29.38 -16.02 -7.30
C SER A 29 -28.39 -16.21 -8.47
N PRO A 30 -28.73 -15.76 -9.70
CA PRO A 30 -27.78 -15.66 -10.82
C PRO A 30 -26.72 -14.55 -10.65
N TYR A 31 -26.74 -13.83 -9.53
CA TYR A 31 -25.74 -12.83 -9.15
C TYR A 31 -24.73 -13.38 -8.13
N CYS A 32 -23.52 -12.83 -8.12
CA CYS A 32 -22.57 -13.11 -7.04
C CYS A 32 -22.97 -12.36 -5.77
N ALA A 33 -22.40 -12.74 -4.62
CA ALA A 33 -22.70 -12.11 -3.34
C ALA A 33 -22.60 -10.57 -3.37
N GLU A 34 -21.62 -10.01 -4.09
CA GLU A 34 -21.43 -8.55 -4.23
C GLU A 34 -22.53 -7.84 -5.04
N HIS A 35 -23.12 -8.53 -6.01
CA HIS A 35 -24.15 -7.96 -6.89
C HIS A 35 -25.54 -8.52 -6.60
N LEU A 36 -25.71 -9.28 -5.51
CA LEU A 36 -26.98 -9.92 -5.16
C LEU A 36 -28.11 -8.91 -4.90
N LEU A 37 -27.76 -7.71 -4.44
CA LEU A 37 -28.71 -6.60 -4.28
C LEU A 37 -29.30 -6.10 -5.61
N HIS A 38 -28.65 -6.39 -6.74
CA HIS A 38 -29.13 -6.01 -8.08
C HIS A 38 -30.02 -7.07 -8.73
N ASP A 39 -30.31 -8.18 -8.04
CA ASP A 39 -31.19 -9.21 -8.54
C ASP A 39 -32.66 -8.71 -8.60
N PRO A 40 -33.30 -8.65 -9.79
CA PRO A 40 -34.69 -8.24 -9.90
C PRO A 40 -35.67 -9.29 -9.35
N ASP A 41 -35.27 -10.55 -9.29
CA ASP A 41 -36.14 -11.66 -8.88
C ASP A 41 -36.20 -11.84 -7.35
N LEU A 42 -35.29 -11.19 -6.62
CA LEU A 42 -35.29 -11.17 -5.16
C LEU A 42 -36.11 -9.99 -4.64
N ASN A 43 -36.99 -10.26 -3.67
CA ASN A 43 -37.67 -9.20 -2.94
C ASN A 43 -36.71 -8.47 -1.95
N GLU A 44 -37.08 -7.27 -1.53
CA GLU A 44 -36.24 -6.42 -0.68
C GLU A 44 -35.96 -7.03 0.71
N GLU A 45 -36.88 -7.85 1.23
CA GLU A 45 -36.69 -8.54 2.51
C GLU A 45 -35.58 -9.60 2.42
N THR A 46 -35.61 -10.39 1.35
CA THR A 46 -34.59 -11.42 1.05
C THR A 46 -33.24 -10.78 0.74
N LYS A 47 -33.23 -9.66 0.02
CA LYS A 47 -32.00 -8.90 -0.22
C LYS A 47 -31.38 -8.41 1.09
N ARG A 48 -32.17 -7.84 1.99
CA ARG A 48 -31.71 -7.32 3.29
C ARG A 48 -31.25 -8.41 4.26
N SER A 49 -31.87 -9.59 4.20
CA SER A 49 -31.46 -10.74 5.02
C SER A 49 -30.13 -11.33 4.56
N LEU A 50 -29.84 -11.28 3.26
CA LEU A 50 -28.59 -11.80 2.67
C LEU A 50 -27.45 -10.79 2.65
N ARG A 51 -27.75 -9.49 2.46
CA ARG A 51 -26.76 -8.42 2.36
C ARG A 51 -27.32 -7.13 2.97
N CYS A 52 -26.58 -6.53 3.90
CA CYS A 52 -26.88 -5.19 4.40
C CYS A 52 -25.89 -4.16 3.82
N PRO A 53 -26.32 -2.92 3.48
CA PRO A 53 -25.40 -1.84 3.14
C PRO A 53 -24.40 -1.60 4.27
N CYS A 54 -23.14 -1.32 3.94
CA CYS A 54 -22.15 -1.00 4.96
C CYS A 54 -22.51 0.33 5.66
N PRO A 55 -22.53 0.38 7.00
CA PRO A 55 -22.79 1.61 7.74
C PRO A 55 -21.77 2.73 7.52
N LEU A 56 -20.54 2.39 7.11
CA LEU A 56 -19.47 3.36 6.84
C LEU A 56 -19.53 3.92 5.42
N SER A 57 -20.18 3.22 4.49
CA SER A 57 -20.47 3.73 3.15
C SER A 57 -21.51 2.85 2.46
N PRO A 58 -22.61 3.41 1.93
CA PRO A 58 -23.60 2.64 1.18
C PRO A 58 -23.09 2.18 -0.19
N SER A 59 -21.86 2.51 -0.58
CA SER A 59 -21.25 2.09 -1.86
C SER A 59 -21.01 0.58 -1.98
N HIS A 60 -21.03 -0.15 -0.87
CA HIS A 60 -20.87 -1.61 -0.85
C HIS A 60 -21.76 -2.24 0.23
N SER A 61 -21.97 -3.55 0.10
CA SER A 61 -22.80 -4.33 1.02
C SER A 61 -22.00 -5.46 1.67
N VAL A 62 -22.50 -6.01 2.77
CA VAL A 62 -21.84 -7.08 3.53
C VAL A 62 -22.87 -8.09 4.01
N ASP A 63 -22.42 -9.32 4.28
CA ASP A 63 -23.25 -10.30 4.99
C ASP A 63 -23.54 -9.79 6.41
N PRO A 64 -24.81 -9.76 6.87
CA PRO A 64 -25.16 -9.28 8.20
C PRO A 64 -24.39 -9.98 9.34
N SER A 65 -24.08 -11.27 9.19
CA SER A 65 -23.32 -12.04 10.18
C SER A 65 -21.86 -11.57 10.29
N ASP A 66 -21.32 -11.01 9.21
CA ASP A 66 -19.94 -10.53 9.12
C ASP A 66 -19.79 -9.03 9.39
N LEU A 67 -20.88 -8.29 9.59
CA LEU A 67 -20.86 -6.83 9.72
C LEU A 67 -19.87 -6.36 10.78
N LYS A 68 -19.86 -6.97 11.97
CA LYS A 68 -18.94 -6.61 13.06
C LYS A 68 -17.47 -6.82 12.69
N ARG A 69 -17.17 -7.88 11.94
CA ARG A 69 -15.82 -8.17 11.42
C ARG A 69 -15.45 -7.18 10.33
N HIS A 70 -16.38 -6.91 9.41
CA HIS A 70 -16.20 -5.97 8.31
C HIS A 70 -15.89 -4.55 8.79
N LEU A 71 -16.61 -4.01 9.78
CA LEU A 71 -16.39 -2.64 10.28
C LEU A 71 -14.95 -2.40 10.74
N LYS A 72 -14.26 -3.44 11.22
CA LYS A 72 -12.85 -3.36 11.61
C LYS A 72 -11.91 -3.24 10.42
N VAL A 73 -12.27 -3.81 9.26
CA VAL A 73 -11.41 -3.92 8.08
C VAL A 73 -11.94 -3.14 6.88
N CYS A 74 -13.01 -2.35 7.04
CA CYS A 74 -13.65 -1.64 5.94
C CYS A 74 -12.74 -0.54 5.37
N ASN A 75 -12.68 -0.44 4.05
CA ASN A 75 -11.91 0.57 3.33
C ASN A 75 -12.44 2.00 3.57
N GLN A 76 -13.70 2.12 3.97
CA GLN A 76 -14.36 3.40 4.27
C GLN A 76 -14.35 3.72 5.76
N ARG A 77 -13.61 2.93 6.56
CA ARG A 77 -13.38 3.24 7.97
C ARG A 77 -12.60 4.54 8.09
N GLN A 78 -13.09 5.45 8.94
CA GLN A 78 -12.38 6.68 9.27
C GLN A 78 -10.94 6.37 9.71
N ILE A 79 -10.02 7.13 9.14
CA ILE A 79 -8.62 7.15 9.55
C ILE A 79 -8.58 7.83 10.92
N ILE A 80 -7.96 7.19 11.91
CA ILE A 80 -7.76 7.81 13.21
C ILE A 80 -6.67 8.86 13.01
N LEU A 81 -7.07 10.12 13.04
CA LEU A 81 -6.16 11.26 13.02
C LEU A 81 -5.60 11.45 14.43
N GLY A 82 -4.29 11.55 14.55
CA GLY A 82 -3.59 11.79 15.81
C GLY A 82 -2.55 12.92 15.66
N PRO A 83 -1.70 13.16 16.67
CA PRO A 83 -0.67 14.20 16.61
C PRO A 83 0.33 14.07 15.45
N PHE A 84 0.45 12.85 14.90
CA PHE A 84 1.23 12.51 13.71
C PHE A 84 0.55 12.87 12.37
N HIS A 85 -0.69 13.38 12.40
CA HIS A 85 -1.37 13.91 11.23
C HIS A 85 -1.34 15.44 11.24
N ARG A 86 -0.65 16.03 10.26
CA ARG A 86 -0.64 17.47 10.01
C ARG A 86 -0.96 17.69 8.54
N LEU A 87 -2.13 18.23 8.28
CA LEU A 87 -2.63 18.45 6.92
C LEU A 87 -1.59 19.21 6.09
N LEU A 88 -1.27 18.68 4.91
CA LEU A 88 -0.36 19.27 3.93
C LEU A 88 1.08 19.52 4.42
N TYR A 89 1.51 18.92 5.55
CA TYR A 89 2.79 19.21 6.18
C TYR A 89 4.01 18.93 5.29
N ASN A 90 3.99 17.82 4.56
CA ASN A 90 5.04 17.48 3.60
C ASN A 90 4.75 18.01 2.20
N SER A 91 3.62 18.67 2.00
CA SER A 91 3.40 19.42 0.77
C SER A 91 4.24 20.69 0.83
N ALA A 92 4.82 21.10 -0.29
CA ALA A 92 5.49 22.41 -0.38
C ALA A 92 4.51 23.60 -0.27
N LEU A 93 3.21 23.33 -0.13
CA LEU A 93 2.12 24.28 -0.15
C LEU A 93 1.81 24.67 1.29
N LYS A 94 2.44 25.75 1.76
CA LYS A 94 2.11 26.37 3.04
C LYS A 94 0.88 27.26 2.83
N ASP A 95 -0.17 27.00 3.59
CA ASP A 95 -1.30 27.91 3.83
C ASP A 95 -2.27 28.21 2.66
N GLU A 96 -2.20 27.50 1.54
CA GLU A 96 -3.24 27.59 0.51
C GLU A 96 -4.38 26.60 0.80
N VAL A 97 -5.60 27.12 0.92
CA VAL A 97 -6.83 26.34 1.03
C VAL A 97 -7.04 25.63 -0.31
N ILE A 98 -6.48 24.44 -0.46
CA ILE A 98 -6.78 23.59 -1.61
C ILE A 98 -8.17 23.01 -1.32
N GLU A 99 -9.19 23.58 -1.98
CA GLU A 99 -10.50 22.96 -2.08
C GLU A 99 -10.33 21.50 -2.52
N ASP A 100 -11.11 20.62 -1.90
CA ASP A 100 -11.16 19.15 -1.81
C ASP A 100 -10.98 18.31 -3.11
N ASN A 101 -10.18 18.77 -4.07
CA ASN A 101 -9.98 18.12 -5.35
C ASN A 101 -8.63 17.39 -5.40
N ASN A 102 -8.81 16.10 -5.63
CA ASN A 102 -7.78 15.11 -5.88
C ASN A 102 -6.80 15.55 -6.98
N ASP A 103 -5.57 15.09 -6.78
CA ASP A 103 -4.42 15.18 -7.68
C ASP A 103 -3.84 16.60 -7.86
N TYR A 104 -2.51 16.66 -7.83
CA TYR A 104 -1.75 17.83 -8.21
C TYR A 104 -2.35 18.45 -9.48
N PRO A 105 -2.44 19.78 -9.59
CA PRO A 105 -2.87 20.41 -10.83
C PRO A 105 -2.05 19.80 -11.97
N ASP A 106 -2.74 19.35 -13.01
CA ASP A 106 -2.16 18.65 -14.16
C ASP A 106 -1.49 19.68 -15.07
N ILE A 107 -0.53 20.43 -14.50
CA ILE A 107 0.16 21.59 -15.08
C ILE A 107 0.77 21.22 -16.44
N LEU A 108 1.18 19.96 -16.61
CA LEU A 108 1.73 19.45 -17.85
C LEU A 108 0.73 19.43 -19.01
N LYS A 109 -0.59 19.43 -18.74
CA LYS A 109 -1.62 19.56 -19.78
C LYS A 109 -1.92 21.00 -20.16
N GLU A 110 -1.46 21.97 -19.37
CA GLU A 110 -1.74 23.39 -19.53
C GLU A 110 -0.58 24.16 -20.17
N ILE A 111 0.59 23.54 -20.29
CA ILE A 111 1.77 24.09 -20.97
C ILE A 111 1.76 23.76 -22.46
N ASP A 112 2.29 24.66 -23.28
CA ASP A 112 2.50 24.42 -24.71
C ASP A 112 3.77 23.58 -24.98
N ASP A 113 3.89 23.08 -26.22
CA ASP A 113 4.98 22.20 -26.65
C ASP A 113 6.36 22.89 -26.52
N GLU A 114 6.44 24.20 -26.72
CA GLU A 114 7.71 24.95 -26.65
C GLU A 114 8.19 25.07 -25.20
N GLN A 115 7.27 25.38 -24.29
CA GLN A 115 7.53 25.41 -22.85
C GLN A 115 7.92 24.02 -22.32
N LEU A 116 7.25 22.97 -22.79
CA LEU A 116 7.58 21.60 -22.41
C LEU A 116 8.99 21.21 -22.89
N ASP A 117 9.36 21.54 -24.13
CA ASP A 117 10.69 21.28 -24.67
C ASP A 117 11.80 22.03 -23.88
N LEU A 118 11.55 23.29 -23.51
CA LEU A 118 12.46 24.05 -22.64
C LEU A 118 12.62 23.42 -21.26
N LEU A 119 11.53 22.91 -20.68
CA LEU A 119 11.57 22.22 -19.39
C LEU A 119 12.39 20.92 -19.49
N ILE A 120 12.18 20.12 -20.54
CA ILE A 120 12.93 18.87 -20.78
C ILE A 120 14.42 19.19 -20.88
N LYS A 121 14.82 20.15 -21.73
CA LYS A 121 16.23 20.56 -21.90
C LYS A 121 16.86 21.01 -20.59
N LYS A 122 16.11 21.74 -19.77
CA LYS A 122 16.57 22.18 -18.44
C LYS A 122 16.79 20.98 -17.52
N LEU A 123 15.88 20.00 -17.51
CA LEU A 123 15.99 18.79 -16.71
C LEU A 123 17.18 17.93 -17.14
N GLU A 124 17.37 17.73 -18.44
CA GLU A 124 18.51 17.00 -19.00
C GLU A 124 19.84 17.67 -18.63
N TYR A 125 19.92 19.00 -18.80
CA TYR A 125 21.12 19.75 -18.40
C TYR A 125 21.43 19.61 -16.91
N LEU A 126 20.41 19.74 -16.04
CA LEU A 126 20.59 19.58 -14.59
C LEU A 126 21.00 18.16 -14.23
N HIS A 127 20.40 17.14 -14.85
CA HIS A 127 20.77 15.75 -14.67
C HIS A 127 22.25 15.53 -15.03
N ASP A 128 22.66 15.93 -16.23
CA ASP A 128 24.01 15.69 -16.74
C ASP A 128 25.09 16.47 -15.98
N SER A 129 24.74 17.63 -15.42
CA SER A 129 25.66 18.47 -14.65
C SER A 129 25.75 18.11 -13.16
N THR A 130 24.72 17.49 -12.60
CA THR A 130 24.60 17.33 -11.13
C THR A 130 24.62 15.87 -10.69
N VAL A 131 24.13 14.95 -11.52
CA VAL A 131 24.02 13.54 -11.16
C VAL A 131 25.32 12.84 -11.56
N GLU A 132 26.19 12.57 -10.58
CA GLU A 132 27.30 11.66 -10.79
C GLU A 132 26.74 10.28 -11.19
N GLN A 133 27.32 9.67 -12.23
CA GLN A 133 27.00 8.28 -12.57
C GLN A 133 27.39 7.38 -11.40
N SER A 134 26.41 7.02 -10.56
CA SER A 134 26.63 6.04 -9.51
C SER A 134 27.07 4.74 -10.16
N ALA A 135 28.20 4.18 -9.72
CA ALA A 135 28.52 2.80 -10.06
C ALA A 135 27.31 1.94 -9.66
N ASN A 136 26.72 1.23 -10.62
CA ASN A 136 25.60 0.31 -10.38
C ASN A 136 26.07 -0.81 -9.44
N THR A 137 26.06 -0.56 -8.13
CA THR A 137 26.41 -1.55 -7.11
C THR A 137 25.16 -2.38 -6.84
N TYR A 138 24.85 -3.27 -7.78
CA TYR A 138 23.83 -4.26 -7.55
C TYR A 138 24.33 -5.24 -6.48
N LYS A 139 23.80 -5.11 -5.27
CA LYS A 139 24.11 -5.98 -4.13
C LYS A 139 22.83 -6.55 -3.57
N ILE A 140 22.76 -7.87 -3.41
CA ILE A 140 21.64 -8.55 -2.78
C ILE A 140 22.11 -9.11 -1.44
N HIS A 141 21.34 -8.90 -0.39
CA HIS A 141 21.59 -9.50 0.92
C HIS A 141 21.37 -11.03 0.88
N ASP A 142 22.24 -11.80 1.54
CA ASP A 142 22.28 -13.27 1.44
C ASP A 142 20.93 -13.95 1.74
N VAL A 143 20.22 -13.48 2.78
CA VAL A 143 18.87 -13.97 3.13
C VAL A 143 17.90 -13.87 1.94
N ILE A 144 17.97 -12.79 1.17
CA ILE A 144 17.12 -12.60 -0.01
C ILE A 144 17.61 -13.44 -1.18
N GLN A 145 18.92 -13.66 -1.31
CA GLN A 145 19.49 -14.55 -2.30
C GLN A 145 18.98 -15.99 -2.10
N THR A 146 18.88 -16.46 -0.86
CA THR A 146 18.28 -17.77 -0.53
C THR A 146 16.83 -17.87 -1.01
N GLU A 147 16.04 -16.82 -0.80
CA GLU A 147 14.63 -16.77 -1.26
C GLU A 147 14.49 -16.71 -2.79
N LEU A 148 15.42 -16.06 -3.48
CA LEU A 148 15.46 -16.00 -4.94
C LEU A 148 15.78 -17.35 -5.59
N ASN A 149 16.55 -18.19 -4.90
CA ASN A 149 17.03 -19.48 -5.37
C ASN A 149 16.01 -20.62 -5.16
N LYS A 150 14.87 -20.38 -4.50
CA LYS A 150 13.82 -21.40 -4.34
C LYS A 150 13.18 -21.76 -5.69
N GLU A 151 12.94 -23.06 -5.90
CA GLU A 151 12.42 -23.60 -7.18
C GLU A 151 11.02 -23.07 -7.54
N ASP A 152 10.22 -22.70 -6.55
CA ASP A 152 8.87 -22.17 -6.69
C ASP A 152 8.82 -20.64 -6.94
N CYS A 153 9.99 -19.99 -7.07
CA CYS A 153 10.08 -18.56 -7.30
C CYS A 153 9.73 -18.17 -8.75
N GLY A 154 8.43 -17.97 -9.00
CA GLY A 154 7.94 -17.51 -10.31
C GLY A 154 8.46 -16.13 -10.72
N PHE A 155 8.50 -15.86 -12.04
CA PHE A 155 9.11 -14.66 -12.65
C PHE A 155 8.70 -13.33 -12.01
N LYS A 156 7.39 -13.11 -11.76
CA LYS A 156 6.90 -11.88 -11.12
C LYS A 156 7.40 -11.74 -9.67
N THR A 157 7.48 -12.84 -8.94
CA THR A 157 7.97 -12.86 -7.57
C THR A 157 9.45 -12.54 -7.54
N ARG A 158 10.23 -13.15 -8.45
CA ARG A 158 11.67 -12.90 -8.64
C ARG A 158 11.96 -11.42 -8.87
N LYS A 159 11.34 -10.79 -9.87
CA LYS A 159 11.51 -9.34 -10.13
C LYS A 159 11.27 -8.48 -8.88
N HIS A 160 10.22 -8.79 -8.12
CA HIS A 160 9.93 -8.03 -6.91
C HIS A 160 10.96 -8.26 -5.79
N LEU A 161 11.50 -9.47 -5.68
CA LEU A 161 12.52 -9.84 -4.70
C LEU A 161 13.88 -9.25 -5.05
N GLU A 162 14.29 -9.24 -6.32
CA GLU A 162 15.52 -8.59 -6.78
C GLU A 162 15.54 -7.10 -6.43
N GLN A 163 14.43 -6.40 -6.69
CA GLN A 163 14.30 -4.99 -6.31
C GLN A 163 14.40 -4.76 -4.79
N ILE A 164 13.76 -5.64 -4.00
CA ILE A 164 13.80 -5.54 -2.53
C ILE A 164 15.20 -5.88 -2.02
N GLY A 165 15.81 -6.93 -2.55
CA GLY A 165 17.15 -7.38 -2.20
C GLY A 165 18.21 -6.35 -2.53
N SER A 166 18.09 -5.67 -3.67
CA SER A 166 18.96 -4.56 -4.04
C SER A 166 18.85 -3.40 -3.05
N LEU A 167 17.63 -3.04 -2.62
CA LEU A 167 17.43 -1.98 -1.63
C LEU A 167 18.03 -2.36 -0.28
N ILE A 168 17.77 -3.58 0.21
CA ILE A 168 18.31 -4.07 1.48
C ILE A 168 19.84 -4.19 1.41
N GLY A 169 20.41 -4.64 0.28
CA GLY A 169 21.86 -4.69 0.09
C GLY A 169 22.53 -3.32 0.13
N GLN A 170 21.84 -2.26 -0.31
CA GLN A 170 22.30 -0.89 -0.14
C GLN A 170 22.23 -0.45 1.33
N LEU A 171 21.15 -0.77 2.05
CA LEU A 171 21.06 -0.50 3.49
C LEU A 171 22.21 -1.16 4.27
N ASP A 172 22.53 -2.40 3.93
CA ASP A 172 23.67 -3.13 4.49
C ASP A 172 25.02 -2.43 4.18
N THR A 173 25.22 -2.04 2.91
CA THR A 173 26.45 -1.35 2.47
C THR A 173 26.63 0.01 3.16
N LEU A 174 25.54 0.71 3.44
CA LEU A 174 25.52 1.97 4.16
C LEU A 174 25.56 1.78 5.69
N ASN A 175 25.67 0.54 6.18
CA ASN A 175 25.66 0.18 7.60
C ASN A 175 24.42 0.72 8.34
N LEU A 176 23.24 0.58 7.72
CA LEU A 176 21.95 1.01 8.26
C LEU A 176 21.15 -0.14 8.91
N LEU A 177 21.66 -1.37 8.85
CA LEU A 177 21.04 -2.56 9.46
C LEU A 177 21.52 -2.76 10.90
N ASN A 178 21.01 -1.94 11.82
CA ASN A 178 21.48 -1.87 13.21
C ASN A 178 20.41 -2.27 14.24
N ASP A 179 20.87 -2.57 15.45
CA ASP A 179 20.05 -2.69 16.66
C ASP A 179 19.41 -1.34 17.02
N ASP A 180 18.44 -1.35 17.93
CA ASP A 180 17.81 -0.12 18.47
C ASP A 180 17.32 0.83 17.37
N THR A 181 16.72 0.27 16.33
CA THR A 181 16.36 0.98 15.10
C THR A 181 14.88 0.78 14.75
N CYS A 182 14.20 1.89 14.46
CA CYS A 182 12.87 1.92 13.90
C CYS A 182 12.95 2.09 12.37
N TYR A 183 12.52 1.07 11.64
CA TYR A 183 12.46 1.09 10.17
C TYR A 183 11.08 1.57 9.73
N VAL A 184 11.05 2.65 8.95
CA VAL A 184 9.82 3.29 8.47
C VAL A 184 9.68 3.05 6.97
N GLU A 185 8.72 2.23 6.54
CA GLU A 185 8.39 2.05 5.12
C GLU A 185 7.31 3.05 4.70
N LEU A 186 7.69 4.01 3.84
CA LEU A 186 6.76 4.95 3.21
C LEU A 186 6.17 4.32 1.94
N GLY A 187 4.85 4.43 1.74
CA GLY A 187 4.17 3.78 0.61
C GLY A 187 4.28 2.25 0.69
N ALA A 188 4.06 1.71 1.89
CA ALA A 188 4.41 0.33 2.20
C ALA A 188 3.56 -0.73 1.46
N GLY A 189 2.44 -0.33 0.86
CA GLY A 189 1.56 -1.20 0.10
C GLY A 189 1.12 -2.41 0.91
N ARG A 190 1.58 -3.59 0.49
CA ARG A 190 1.28 -4.88 1.14
C ARG A 190 2.26 -5.26 2.27
N GLY A 191 3.25 -4.44 2.58
CA GLY A 191 4.29 -4.68 3.60
C GLY A 191 5.39 -5.66 3.17
N LYS A 192 5.60 -5.84 1.86
CA LYS A 192 6.56 -6.85 1.35
C LYS A 192 8.00 -6.44 1.67
N THR A 193 8.36 -5.17 1.54
CA THR A 193 9.74 -4.71 1.77
C THR A 193 10.11 -4.86 3.23
N SER A 194 9.31 -4.33 4.16
CA SER A 194 9.53 -4.53 5.61
C SER A 194 9.59 -6.00 6.02
N HIS A 195 8.81 -6.88 5.38
CA HIS A 195 8.85 -8.32 5.69
C HIS A 195 10.18 -8.98 5.31
N PHE A 196 10.74 -8.66 4.15
CA PHE A 196 12.05 -9.20 3.77
C PHE A 196 13.19 -8.53 4.55
N LEU A 197 13.03 -7.25 4.90
CA LEU A 197 13.96 -6.55 5.77
C LEU A 197 14.00 -7.18 7.18
N SER A 198 12.84 -7.52 7.77
CA SER A 198 12.80 -8.18 9.08
C SER A 198 13.50 -9.53 9.08
N MET A 199 13.42 -10.29 7.99
CA MET A 199 14.15 -11.56 7.84
C MET A 199 15.67 -11.35 7.80
N CYS A 200 16.15 -10.18 7.39
CA CYS A 200 17.58 -9.83 7.40
C CYS A 200 18.05 -9.31 8.78
N LEU A 201 17.11 -9.07 9.71
CA LEU A 201 17.36 -8.47 11.02
C LEU A 201 17.07 -9.45 12.18
N THR A 202 17.04 -10.76 11.94
CA THR A 202 16.68 -11.76 12.97
C THR A 202 17.62 -11.77 14.17
N GLU A 203 18.89 -11.45 13.96
CA GLU A 203 19.92 -11.37 15.01
C GLU A 203 19.95 -10.00 15.70
N LYS A 204 19.14 -9.03 15.24
CA LYS A 204 19.11 -7.68 15.78
C LYS A 204 18.07 -7.53 16.87
N ILE A 205 18.37 -6.71 17.88
CA ILE A 205 17.52 -6.48 19.03
C ILE A 205 16.88 -5.10 19.01
N ASN A 206 15.73 -4.98 19.67
CA ASN A 206 14.95 -3.74 19.78
C ASN A 206 14.66 -3.08 18.41
N ILE A 207 14.12 -3.89 17.50
CA ILE A 207 13.73 -3.46 16.15
C ILE A 207 12.24 -3.18 16.11
N ASP A 208 11.88 -2.04 15.52
CA ASP A 208 10.49 -1.65 15.29
C ASP A 208 10.23 -1.42 13.80
N PHE A 209 8.99 -1.71 13.37
CA PHE A 209 8.55 -1.43 12.00
C PHE A 209 7.31 -0.55 12.00
N VAL A 210 7.43 0.59 11.32
CA VAL A 210 6.33 1.52 11.05
C VAL A 210 6.05 1.54 9.55
N LEU A 211 4.79 1.35 9.18
CA LEU A 211 4.37 1.26 7.78
C LEU A 211 3.35 2.35 7.49
N ILE A 212 3.66 3.24 6.55
CA ILE A 212 2.78 4.32 6.11
C ILE A 212 2.19 3.95 4.76
N GLU A 213 0.87 3.93 4.66
CA GLU A 213 0.17 3.60 3.42
C GLU A 213 -1.15 4.37 3.33
N ARG A 214 -1.41 5.04 2.21
CA ARG A 214 -2.63 5.80 2.00
C ARG A 214 -3.84 4.88 1.76
N ASP A 215 -3.63 3.86 0.93
CA ASP A 215 -4.69 3.02 0.42
C ASP A 215 -5.02 1.83 1.32
N HIS A 216 -6.23 1.31 1.11
CA HIS A 216 -6.62 0.05 1.71
C HIS A 216 -6.03 -1.11 0.89
N GLN A 217 -4.84 -1.53 1.27
CA GLN A 217 -4.21 -2.73 0.74
C GLN A 217 -4.58 -3.94 1.61
N ARG A 218 -4.53 -5.14 1.03
CA ARG A 218 -4.81 -6.39 1.78
C ARG A 218 -3.78 -6.76 2.86
N TYR A 219 -2.89 -5.84 3.25
CA TYR A 219 -1.87 -5.98 4.32
C TYR A 219 -1.34 -7.42 4.47
N LYS A 220 -0.95 -8.01 3.32
CA LYS A 220 -0.78 -9.47 3.19
C LYS A 220 0.36 -9.95 4.07
N PHE A 221 1.43 -9.16 4.17
CA PHE A 221 2.61 -9.58 4.91
C PHE A 221 2.51 -9.30 6.41
N ASP A 222 1.60 -8.41 6.83
CA ASP A 222 1.32 -8.12 8.23
C ASP A 222 0.83 -9.36 9.00
N SER A 223 0.20 -10.34 8.33
CA SER A 223 -0.23 -11.59 8.98
C SER A 223 0.91 -12.46 9.49
N TYR A 224 2.10 -12.35 8.88
CA TYR A 224 3.29 -13.10 9.31
C TYR A 224 3.93 -12.49 10.57
N HIS A 225 3.58 -11.24 10.88
CA HIS A 225 4.12 -10.43 11.96
C HIS A 225 3.14 -10.28 13.13
N ARG A 226 2.18 -11.21 13.26
CA ARG A 226 1.28 -11.23 14.41
C ARG A 226 1.95 -11.91 15.60
N GLU A 227 1.56 -11.51 16.79
CA GLU A 227 2.04 -12.08 18.04
C GLU A 227 1.96 -13.63 18.01
N GLY A 228 3.06 -14.30 18.34
CA GLY A 228 3.21 -15.75 18.28
C GLY A 228 3.57 -16.34 16.90
N GLN A 229 3.86 -15.52 15.89
CA GLN A 229 4.38 -15.96 14.58
C GLN A 229 5.91 -15.77 14.49
N GLN A 230 6.54 -16.49 13.55
CA GLN A 230 8.01 -16.60 13.45
C GLN A 230 8.72 -15.45 12.71
N ALA A 231 8.00 -14.52 12.05
CA ALA A 231 8.64 -13.64 11.06
C ALA A 231 9.29 -12.36 11.63
N GLY A 232 9.13 -12.07 12.93
CA GLY A 232 9.75 -10.90 13.58
C GLY A 232 8.77 -10.03 14.38
N PRO A 233 9.18 -8.80 14.72
CA PRO A 233 8.38 -7.87 15.51
C PRO A 233 7.10 -7.42 14.78
N PRO A 234 6.05 -7.03 15.52
CA PRO A 234 4.78 -6.66 14.92
C PRO A 234 4.89 -5.37 14.11
N PHE A 235 4.14 -5.32 13.01
CA PHE A 235 4.05 -4.13 12.16
C PHE A 235 3.04 -3.12 12.72
N ILE A 236 3.50 -1.89 12.92
CA ILE A 236 2.65 -0.77 13.31
C ILE A 236 2.31 0.02 12.05
N ARG A 237 1.06 -0.06 11.60
CA ARG A 237 0.64 0.55 10.34
C ARG A 237 -0.26 1.76 10.54
N TYR A 238 0.09 2.86 9.89
CA TYR A 238 -0.74 4.07 9.79
C TYR A 238 -1.31 4.18 8.39
N ARG A 239 -2.65 4.24 8.32
CA ARG A 239 -3.34 4.57 7.08
C ARG A 239 -3.33 6.07 6.90
N MET A 240 -2.42 6.61 6.10
CA MET A 240 -2.18 8.04 6.00
C MET A 240 -1.53 8.38 4.67
N ASP A 241 -1.87 9.54 4.11
CA ASP A 241 -1.12 10.10 3.00
C ASP A 241 0.22 10.64 3.51
N ILE A 242 1.33 10.32 2.83
CA ILE A 242 2.66 10.83 3.18
C ILE A 242 2.65 12.36 3.19
N ARG A 243 1.79 12.99 2.37
CA ARG A 243 1.58 14.44 2.35
C ARG A 243 1.22 15.04 3.72
N ASP A 244 0.49 14.30 4.55
CA ASP A 244 -0.03 14.78 5.84
C ASP A 244 0.75 14.20 7.03
N LEU A 245 1.82 13.46 6.77
CA LEU A 245 2.58 12.73 7.78
C LEU A 245 3.51 13.66 8.55
N TYR A 246 3.36 13.69 9.88
CA TYR A 246 4.36 14.26 10.78
C TYR A 246 5.04 13.16 11.59
N LEU A 247 6.16 12.66 11.05
CA LEU A 247 6.89 11.51 11.58
C LEU A 247 7.28 11.61 13.08
N PRO A 248 7.75 12.76 13.60
CA PRO A 248 8.17 12.87 15.01
C PRO A 248 7.07 12.59 16.05
N GLU A 249 5.80 12.68 15.67
CA GLU A 249 4.67 12.44 16.57
C GLU A 249 4.09 11.04 16.45
N ILE A 250 4.70 10.15 15.64
CA ILE A 250 4.36 8.73 15.70
C ILE A 250 4.75 8.21 17.10
N PRO A 251 3.83 7.60 17.85
CA PRO A 251 4.04 7.18 19.24
C PRO A 251 5.35 6.44 19.49
N ILE A 252 5.71 5.46 18.66
CA ILE A 252 6.93 4.68 18.87
C ILE A 252 8.21 5.50 18.61
N ILE A 253 8.18 6.39 17.62
CA ILE A 253 9.28 7.31 17.29
C ILE A 253 9.43 8.39 18.38
N LYS A 254 8.31 8.87 18.93
CA LYS A 254 8.31 9.88 19.99
C LYS A 254 8.78 9.31 21.33
N GLN A 255 8.40 8.08 21.64
CA GLN A 255 8.66 7.44 22.93
C GLN A 255 10.04 6.79 22.98
N LYS A 256 10.46 6.13 21.89
CA LYS A 256 11.78 5.51 21.81
C LYS A 256 12.74 6.48 21.13
N GLN A 257 13.83 6.84 21.81
CA GLN A 257 14.97 7.51 21.18
C GLN A 257 15.81 6.48 20.39
N SER A 258 15.18 5.80 19.43
CA SER A 258 15.85 4.83 18.55
C SER A 258 16.40 5.51 17.30
N ASN A 259 17.36 4.86 16.66
CA ASN A 259 17.77 5.25 15.31
C ASN A 259 16.58 5.11 14.35
N ILE A 260 16.47 5.99 13.37
CA ILE A 260 15.37 5.96 12.41
C ILE A 260 15.95 5.74 11.02
N VAL A 261 15.48 4.69 10.35
CA VAL A 261 15.81 4.41 8.95
C VAL A 261 14.51 4.47 8.16
N VAL A 262 14.40 5.48 7.30
CA VAL A 262 13.25 5.64 6.40
C VAL A 262 13.60 5.02 5.06
N LEU A 263 12.70 4.19 4.53
CA LEU A 263 12.87 3.54 3.24
C LEU A 263 11.58 3.56 2.44
N SER A 264 11.72 3.49 1.11
CA SER A 264 10.62 3.16 0.23
C SER A 264 11.11 2.44 -1.02
N LYS A 265 10.23 1.62 -1.58
CA LYS A 265 10.50 0.86 -2.80
C LYS A 265 9.96 1.54 -4.06
N HIS A 266 8.73 2.06 -3.98
CA HIS A 266 7.96 2.53 -5.13
C HIS A 266 7.15 3.78 -4.76
N LEU A 267 7.84 4.88 -4.48
CA LEU A 267 7.20 6.19 -4.50
C LEU A 267 7.18 6.66 -5.94
N CYS A 268 5.99 6.89 -6.49
CA CYS A 268 5.79 7.40 -7.83
C CYS A 268 5.06 8.74 -7.80
N GLY A 269 5.22 9.51 -8.88
CA GLY A 269 4.70 10.88 -8.95
C GLY A 269 5.28 11.75 -7.84
N SER A 270 4.43 12.55 -7.20
CA SER A 270 4.80 13.44 -6.09
C SER A 270 5.23 12.71 -4.82
N GLY A 271 5.02 11.39 -4.72
CA GLY A 271 5.31 10.63 -3.50
C GLY A 271 6.76 10.74 -3.04
N THR A 272 7.71 10.81 -3.98
CA THR A 272 9.14 10.94 -3.67
C THR A 272 9.45 12.30 -3.04
N ASP A 273 8.93 13.39 -3.61
CA ASP A 273 9.14 14.75 -3.08
C ASP A 273 8.53 14.92 -1.70
N LEU A 274 7.35 14.32 -1.48
CA LEU A 274 6.67 14.32 -0.18
C LEU A 274 7.46 13.53 0.87
N ALA A 275 8.15 12.45 0.49
CA ALA A 275 8.91 11.62 1.42
C ALA A 275 10.28 12.22 1.81
N LEU A 276 10.84 13.10 0.97
CA LEU A 276 12.12 13.76 1.24
C LEU A 276 12.00 14.98 2.18
N ARG A 277 10.78 15.43 2.48
CA ARG A 277 10.48 16.57 3.37
C ARG A 277 10.27 16.12 4.81
#